data_AF-A0A357T979-F1
#
_entry.id   AF-A0A357T979-F1
#
_cell.length_a   1.000
_cell.length_b   1.000
_cell.length_c   1.000
_cell.angle_alpha   90.00
_cell.angle_beta   90.00
_cell.angle_gamma   90.00
#
_symmetry.space_group_name_H-M   'P 1'
#
loop_
_entity.id
_entity.type
_entity.pdbx_description
1 polymer ?
#
loop_
_entity_poly.entity_id
_entity_poly.type
_entity_poly.pdbx_seq_one_letter_code
_entity_poly.pdbx_strand_id
1 'polypeptide(L)' 'QYKDTLVEIDINEKHYVPFPYLEVESPSEEELEEVVKLLGYTMEDTSSLSIHEILEARGLKPNSPKGL' A
#
# COMPACT_ATOMS: atom_id res chain seq x y z
N GLN A 1 2.28 -11.20 14.49
CA GLN A 1 2.76 -9.84 14.80
C GLN A 1 4.27 -9.91 14.94
N TYR A 2 4.99 -9.32 13.99
CA TYR A 2 6.43 -9.10 14.09
C TYR A 2 6.60 -7.62 14.40
N LYS A 3 7.01 -7.31 15.64
CA LYS A 3 6.98 -5.94 16.20
C LYS A 3 5.61 -5.27 16.13
N ASP A 4 5.51 -3.97 16.43
CA ASP A 4 4.25 -3.24 16.37
C ASP A 4 3.95 -2.80 14.93
N THR A 5 4.04 -3.74 13.98
CA THR A 5 3.85 -3.49 12.56
C THR A 5 2.76 -4.40 11.99
N LEU A 6 1.85 -3.82 11.22
CA LEU A 6 0.83 -4.49 10.44
C LEU A 6 1.32 -4.60 8.98
N VAL A 7 1.20 -5.78 8.39
CA VAL A 7 1.50 -6.04 6.99
C VAL A 7 0.28 -6.68 6.36
N GLU A 8 -0.28 -6.03 5.35
CA GLU A 8 -1.48 -6.49 4.64
C GLU A 8 -1.19 -6.66 3.15
N ILE A 9 -1.86 -7.64 2.55
CA ILE A 9 -1.85 -7.86 1.09
C ILE A 9 -3.24 -7.52 0.59
N ASP A 10 -3.36 -6.37 -0.05
CA ASP A 10 -4.63 -5.91 -0.59
C ASP A 10 -4.84 -6.45 -1.99
N ILE A 11 -5.90 -7.25 -2.13
CA ILE A 11 -6.36 -7.79 -3.41
C ILE A 11 -7.79 -7.32 -3.62
N ASN A 12 -7.93 -6.35 -4.52
CA ASN A 12 -9.22 -5.76 -4.87
C ASN A 12 -9.75 -6.33 -6.19
N GLU A 13 -11.03 -6.09 -6.44
CA GLU A 13 -11.61 -6.29 -7.77
C GLU A 13 -10.85 -5.48 -8.81
N LYS A 14 -10.50 -6.09 -9.95
CA LYS A 14 -9.62 -5.49 -10.97
C LYS A 14 -10.14 -4.17 -11.56
N HIS A 15 -11.46 -3.97 -11.53
CA HIS A 15 -12.10 -2.74 -12.00
C HIS A 15 -11.94 -1.56 -11.02
N TYR A 16 -11.58 -1.85 -9.76
CA TYR A 16 -11.34 -0.86 -8.71
C TYR A 16 -9.84 -0.59 -8.54
N VAL A 17 -9.05 -1.63 -8.28
CA VAL A 17 -7.57 -1.59 -8.32
C VAL A 17 -7.08 -2.74 -9.21
N PRO A 18 -6.40 -2.45 -10.33
CA PRO A 18 -6.04 -3.49 -11.30
C PRO A 18 -4.81 -4.33 -10.90
N PHE A 19 -4.22 -4.09 -9.74
CA PHE A 19 -3.04 -4.75 -9.23
C PHE A 19 -3.13 -4.95 -7.70
N PRO A 20 -2.56 -6.03 -7.16
CA PRO A 20 -2.37 -6.15 -5.73
C PRO A 20 -1.27 -5.19 -5.25
N TYR A 21 -1.30 -4.84 -3.98
CA TYR A 21 -0.24 -4.06 -3.33
C TYR A 21 -0.07 -4.51 -1.88
N LEU A 22 1.04 -4.11 -1.27
CA LEU A 22 1.31 -4.31 0.15
C LEU A 22 1.05 -2.99 0.88
N GLU A 23 0.39 -3.08 2.02
CA GLU A 23 0.30 -1.99 3.00
C GLU A 23 1.10 -2.40 4.23
N VAL A 24 2.00 -1.51 4.67
CA VAL A 24 2.85 -1.72 5.84
C VAL A 24 2.68 -0.52 6.76
N GLU A 25 2.07 -0.76 7.92
CA GLU A 25 1.78 0.27 8.91
C GLU A 25 2.57 0.01 10.19
N SER A 26 3.28 1.03 10.67
CA SER A 26 4.03 0.98 11.93
C SER A 26 4.03 2.36 12.59
N PRO A 27 3.96 2.47 13.93
CA PRO A 27 4.17 3.73 14.64
C PRO A 27 5.67 4.12 14.69
N SER A 28 6.58 3.26 14.23
CA SER A 28 8.03 3.49 14.22
C SER A 28 8.58 3.41 12.81
N GLU A 29 9.25 4.47 12.37
CA GLU A 29 9.92 4.50 11.06
C GLU A 29 11.07 3.48 10.95
N GLU A 30 11.78 3.22 12.06
CA GLU A 30 12.83 2.20 12.10
C GLU A 30 12.27 0.79 11.90
N GLU A 31 11.12 0.48 12.53
CA GLU A 31 10.45 -0.81 12.34
C GLU A 31 9.88 -0.95 10.93
N LEU A 32 9.30 0.12 10.39
CA LEU A 32 8.84 0.18 9.01
C LEU A 32 9.97 -0.15 8.03
N GLU A 33 11.13 0.51 8.16
CA GLU A 33 12.28 0.28 7.30
C GLU A 33 12.81 -1.16 7.39
N GLU A 34 12.84 -1.74 8.59
CA GLU A 34 13.25 -3.13 8.78
C GLU A 34 12.29 -4.10 8.10
N VAL A 35 10.98 -3.91 8.27
CA VAL A 35 9.96 -4.77 7.66
C VAL A 35 9.97 -4.65 6.13
N VAL A 36 10.08 -3.44 5.60
CA VAL A 36 10.19 -3.19 4.15
C VAL A 36 11.39 -3.93 3.56
N LYS A 37 12.56 -3.86 4.23
CA LYS A 37 13.76 -4.61 3.81
C LYS A 37 13.57 -6.12 3.88
N LEU A 38 12.92 -6.63 4.92
CA LEU A 38 12.63 -8.07 5.06
C LEU A 38 11.70 -8.59 3.96
N LEU A 39 10.79 -7.74 3.47
CA LEU A 39 9.90 -8.05 2.34
C LEU A 39 10.60 -7.95 0.97
N GLY A 40 11.87 -7.54 0.93
CA GLY A 40 12.67 -7.46 -0.29
C GLY A 40 12.54 -6.13 -1.04
N TYR A 41 12.00 -5.10 -0.39
CA TYR A 41 11.86 -3.74 -0.94
C TYR A 41 12.78 -2.76 -0.22
N THR A 42 12.87 -1.55 -0.76
CA THR A 42 13.53 -0.40 -0.13
C THR A 42 12.51 0.68 0.21
N MET A 43 12.87 1.63 1.07
CA MET A 43 11.99 2.78 1.36
C MET A 43 11.68 3.61 0.10
N GLU A 44 12.56 3.62 -0.90
CA GLU A 44 12.34 4.29 -2.19
C GLU A 44 11.26 3.60 -3.05
N ASP A 45 11.00 2.30 -2.81
CA ASP A 45 9.93 1.55 -3.48
C ASP A 45 8.54 1.81 -2.85
N THR A 46 8.50 2.50 -1.70
CA THR A 46 7.28 2.78 -0.95
C THR A 46 6.66 4.12 -1.32
N SER A 47 5.42 4.34 -0.90
CA SER A 47 4.70 5.60 -1.06
C SER A 47 3.76 5.78 0.13
N SER A 48 3.71 7.00 0.70
CA SER A 48 2.74 7.37 1.74
C SER A 48 1.39 7.84 1.17
N LEU A 49 1.24 7.85 -0.16
CA LEU A 49 -0.01 8.18 -0.83
C LEU A 49 -1.04 7.07 -0.62
N SER A 50 -2.31 7.47 -0.48
CA SER A 50 -3.43 6.53 -0.51
C SER A 50 -3.55 5.85 -1.88
N ILE A 51 -4.20 4.68 -1.92
CA ILE A 51 -4.44 3.98 -3.19
C ILE A 51 -5.22 4.85 -4.19
N HIS A 52 -6.11 5.73 -3.73
CA HIS A 52 -6.84 6.67 -4.57
C HIS A 52 -5.91 7.67 -5.28
N GLU A 53 -4.95 8.23 -4.55
CA GLU A 53 -3.95 9.15 -5.10
C GLU A 53 -3.00 8.43 -6.05
N ILE A 54 -2.59 7.19 -5.73
CA ILE A 54 -1.76 6.35 -6.61
C ILE A 54 -2.49 6.07 -7.94
N LEU A 55 -3.77 5.72 -7.88
CA LEU A 55 -4.59 5.50 -9.07
C LEU A 55 -4.71 6.78 -9.91
N GLU A 56 -5.02 7.91 -9.28
CA GLU A 56 -5.12 9.21 -9.95
C GLU A 56 -3.81 9.60 -10.64
N ALA A 57 -2.66 9.47 -9.95
CA ALA A 57 -1.34 9.73 -10.51
C ALA A 57 -0.98 8.82 -11.69
N ARG A 58 -1.52 7.60 -11.71
CA ARG A 58 -1.37 6.64 -12.83
C ARG A 58 -2.40 6.83 -13.95
N GLY A 59 -3.28 7.84 -13.84
CA GLY A 59 -4.36 8.07 -14.81
C GLY A 59 -5.45 7.00 -14.77
N LEU A 60 -5.53 6.23 -13.68
CA LEU A 60 -6.55 5.22 -13.45
C LEU A 60 -7.68 5.84 -12.63
N LYS A 61 -8.92 5.67 -13.10
CA LYS A 61 -10.10 6.09 -12.34
C LYS A 61 -10.84 4.83 -11.88
N PRO A 62 -11.03 4.63 -10.57
CA PRO A 62 -11.94 3.58 -10.12
C PRO A 62 -13.32 3.87 -10.71
N ASN A 63 -13.92 2.89 -11.39
CA ASN A 63 -15.24 3.04 -12.04
C ASN A 63 -16.41 2.99 -11.04
N SER A 64 -16.15 3.19 -9.75
CA SER A 64 -17.14 3.09 -8.68
C SER A 64 -17.42 4.47 -8.09
N PRO A 65 -18.69 4.76 -7.73
CA PRO A 65 -19.05 6.02 -7.07
C PRO A 65 -18.25 6.17 -5.76
N LYS A 66 -17.78 7.39 -5.48
CA LYS A 66 -17.11 7.72 -4.21
C LYS A 66 -18.05 7.38 -3.04
N GLY A 67 -17.64 6.41 -2.23
CA GLY A 67 -18.30 6.05 -0.98
C GLY A 67 -19.48 5.09 -1.16
N LEU A 68 -19.19 3.80 -1.01
CA LEU A 68 -20.08 2.81 -0.44
C LEU A 68 -19.24 1.92 0.49
#